data_AF-A0A915L102-F1
#
_entry.id   AF-A0A915L102-F1
#
_cell.length_a   1.000
_cell.length_b   1.000
_cell.length_c   1.000
_cell.angle_alpha   90.00
_cell.angle_beta   90.00
_cell.angle_gamma   90.00
#
_symmetry.space_group_name_H-M   'P 1'
#
loop_
_entity.id
_entity.type
_entity.pdbx_description
1 polymer ?
#
loop_
_entity_poly.entity_id
_entity_poly.type
_entity_poly.pdbx_seq_one_letter_code
_entity_poly.pdbx_strand_id
1 'polypeptide(L)'
;MEYNINDESIVYVLKLIQPKLEYLVNLSKKANLAQALKDLQSRDNESSFDTGEFEELIRNYEDLQSEYKGQQANAERIYGVITDLLIDKFKFKGQNAKEKVPELLQHLDKYDFANIVRIFQD
;
A
#
# COMPACT_ATOMS: atom_id res chain seq x y z
N MET A 1 33.25 -7.48 13.83
CA MET A 1 32.95 -6.94 12.49
C MET A 1 32.37 -5.56 12.70
N GLU A 2 33.05 -4.51 12.22
CA GLU A 2 32.46 -3.17 12.15
C GLU A 2 31.56 -3.11 10.91
N TYR A 3 30.29 -2.77 11.09
CA TYR A 3 29.34 -2.55 10.00
C TYR A 3 29.15 -1.05 9.83
N ASN A 4 29.39 -0.51 8.64
CA ASN A 4 29.09 0.87 8.31
C ASN A 4 27.75 0.92 7.55
N ILE A 5 26.69 1.37 8.21
CA ILE A 5 25.35 1.46 7.64
C ILE A 5 25.12 2.89 7.18
N ASN A 6 24.83 3.05 5.88
CA ASN A 6 24.39 4.32 5.33
C ASN A 6 22.87 4.45 5.52
N ASP A 7 22.44 5.36 6.41
CA ASP A 7 21.01 5.64 6.63
C ASP A 7 20.31 6.13 5.34
N GLU A 8 21.03 6.75 4.39
CA GLU A 8 20.48 7.14 3.09
C GLU A 8 20.09 5.95 2.21
N SER A 9 20.75 4.80 2.38
CA SER A 9 20.44 3.60 1.61
C SER A 9 19.04 3.06 1.94
N ILE A 10 18.60 3.22 3.19
CA ILE A 10 17.27 2.81 3.65
C ILE A 10 16.21 3.69 2.98
N VAL A 11 16.42 5.01 3.01
CA VAL A 11 15.52 5.98 2.36
C VAL A 11 15.44 5.71 0.86
N TYR A 12 16.57 5.37 0.22
CA TYR A 12 16.60 5.01 -1.19
C TYR A 12 15.75 3.77 -1.50
N VAL A 13 15.88 2.70 -0.70
CA VAL A 13 15.06 1.49 -0.85
C VAL A 13 13.57 1.80 -0.68
N LEU A 14 13.21 2.62 0.31
CA LEU A 14 11.81 3.04 0.51
C LEU A 14 11.27 3.80 -0.71
N LYS A 15 12.06 4.68 -1.34
CA LYS A 15 11.68 5.38 -2.57
C LYS A 15 11.50 4.44 -3.77
N LEU A 16 12.25 3.35 -3.84
CA LEU A 16 12.05 2.32 -4.88
C LEU A 16 10.74 1.54 -4.68
N ILE A 17 10.31 1.37 -3.43
CA ILE A 17 9.06 0.68 -3.09
C ILE A 17 7.85 1.61 -3.24
N GLN A 18 8.01 2.91 -3.03
CA GLN A 18 6.96 3.93 -3.12
C GLN A 18 6.03 3.78 -4.34
N PRO A 19 6.50 3.71 -5.61
CA PRO A 19 5.60 3.61 -6.76
C PRO A 19 4.76 2.33 -6.75
N LYS A 20 5.25 1.24 -6.17
CA LYS A 20 4.49 -0.01 -6.02
C LYS A 20 3.37 0.15 -4.97
N LEU A 21 3.65 0.85 -3.87
CA LEU A 21 2.63 1.16 -2.86
C LEU A 21 1.56 2.10 -3.43
N GLU A 22 1.94 3.15 -4.16
CA GLU A 22 1.00 4.07 -4.82
C GLU A 22 0.07 3.34 -5.78
N TYR A 23 0.64 2.42 -6.55
CA TYR A 23 -0.12 1.56 -7.45
C TYR A 23 -1.19 0.75 -6.70
N LEU A 24 -0.79 0.06 -5.64
CA LEU A 24 -1.70 -0.77 -4.83
C LEU A 24 -2.83 0.06 -4.20
N VAL A 25 -2.50 1.24 -3.68
CA VAL A 25 -3.48 2.15 -3.08
C VAL A 25 -4.48 2.65 -4.11
N ASN A 26 -4.00 3.04 -5.29
CA ASN A 26 -4.86 3.48 -6.38
C ASN A 26 -5.75 2.35 -6.91
N LEU A 27 -5.20 1.13 -7.04
CA LEU A 27 -5.97 -0.05 -7.44
C LEU A 27 -7.06 -0.38 -6.41
N SER A 28 -6.74 -0.35 -5.11
CA SER A 28 -7.71 -0.56 -4.04
C SER A 28 -8.85 0.47 -4.08
N LYS A 29 -8.51 1.77 -4.25
CA LYS A 29 -9.51 2.84 -4.39
C LYS A 29 -10.43 2.61 -5.59
N LYS A 30 -9.87 2.27 -6.76
CA LYS A 30 -10.64 1.99 -7.98
C LYS A 30 -11.54 0.77 -7.81
N ALA A 31 -11.02 -0.32 -7.25
CA ALA A 31 -11.78 -1.55 -7.01
C ALA A 31 -12.95 -1.31 -6.04
N ASN A 32 -12.70 -0.59 -4.93
CA ASN A 32 -13.73 -0.24 -3.95
C ASN A 32 -14.81 0.67 -4.54
N LEU A 33 -14.41 1.67 -5.34
CA LEU A 33 -15.35 2.54 -6.04
C LEU A 33 -16.19 1.76 -7.06
N ALA A 34 -15.56 0.92 -7.87
CA ALA A 34 -16.26 0.08 -8.85
C ALA A 34 -17.25 -0.88 -8.18
N GLN A 35 -16.90 -1.45 -7.02
CA GLN A 35 -17.84 -2.25 -6.21
C GLN A 35 -19.04 -1.43 -5.75
N ALA A 36 -18.80 -0.25 -5.16
CA ALA A 36 -19.88 0.61 -4.69
C ALA A 36 -20.83 1.03 -5.84
N LEU A 37 -20.28 1.35 -7.01
CA LEU A 37 -21.07 1.69 -8.20
C LEU A 37 -21.92 0.51 -8.68
N LYS A 38 -21.35 -0.71 -8.70
CA LYS A 38 -22.08 -1.93 -9.11
C LYS A 38 -23.18 -2.31 -8.12
N ASP A 39 -22.94 -2.09 -6.82
CA ASP A 39 -23.94 -2.29 -5.77
C ASP A 39 -25.10 -1.30 -5.90
N LEU A 40 -24.82 -0.04 -6.26
CA LEU A 40 -25.84 0.99 -6.51
C LEU A 40 -26.68 0.66 -7.75
N GLN A 41 -26.04 0.30 -8.88
CA GLN A 41 -26.74 -0.11 -10.10
C GLN A 41 -27.65 -1.32 -9.88
N SER A 42 -27.25 -2.24 -8.99
CA SER A 42 -28.05 -3.43 -8.67
C SER A 42 -29.27 -3.11 -7.81
N ARG A 43 -29.28 -1.97 -7.11
CA ARG A 43 -30.40 -1.53 -6.25
C ARG A 43 -31.39 -0.65 -6.99
N ASP A 44 -30.90 0.23 -7.86
CA ASP A 44 -31.71 1.11 -8.70
C ASP A 44 -31.56 0.72 -10.17
N ASN A 45 -32.56 0.01 -10.71
CA ASN A 45 -32.60 -0.43 -12.11
C ASN A 45 -32.56 0.72 -13.14
N GLU A 46 -32.68 1.98 -12.70
CA GLU A 46 -32.64 3.19 -13.53
C GLU A 46 -31.40 4.08 -13.27
N SER A 47 -30.45 3.65 -12.42
CA SER A 47 -29.23 4.43 -12.15
C SER A 47 -28.31 4.44 -13.38
N SER A 48 -28.47 5.46 -14.21
CA SER A 48 -27.46 5.89 -15.17
C SER A 48 -26.50 6.85 -14.46
N PHE A 49 -25.20 6.57 -14.57
CA PHE A 49 -24.17 7.46 -14.04
C PHE A 49 -23.80 8.46 -15.14
N ASP A 50 -24.10 9.74 -14.95
CA ASP A 50 -23.90 10.81 -15.95
C ASP A 50 -22.42 11.10 -16.32
N THR A 51 -21.46 10.41 -15.70
CA THR A 51 -20.03 10.56 -15.95
C THR A 51 -19.44 9.30 -16.58
N GLY A 52 -18.84 9.45 -17.77
CA GLY A 52 -18.24 8.33 -18.52
C GLY A 52 -17.14 7.58 -17.76
N GLU A 53 -16.49 8.21 -16.77
CA GLU A 53 -15.50 7.57 -15.90
C GLU A 53 -16.12 6.48 -15.01
N PHE A 54 -17.34 6.67 -14.52
CA PHE A 54 -18.02 5.66 -13.69
C PHE A 54 -18.54 4.50 -14.52
N GLU A 55 -19.05 4.77 -15.72
CA GLU A 55 -19.41 3.72 -16.68
C GLU A 55 -18.20 2.86 -17.07
N GLU A 56 -17.03 3.48 -17.25
CA GLU A 56 -15.80 2.76 -17.52
C GLU A 56 -15.36 1.87 -16.35
N LEU A 57 -15.46 2.36 -15.12
CA LEU A 57 -15.16 1.55 -13.93
C LEU A 57 -16.12 0.36 -13.77
N ILE A 58 -17.41 0.53 -14.06
CA ILE A 58 -18.39 -0.56 -14.02
C ILE A 58 -18.11 -1.58 -15.12
N ARG A 59 -17.81 -1.13 -16.33
CA ARG A 59 -17.46 -1.99 -17.47
C ARG A 59 -16.21 -2.81 -17.20
N ASN A 60 -15.18 -2.20 -16.60
CA ASN A 60 -13.91 -2.85 -16.28
C ASN A 60 -13.91 -3.52 -14.88
N TYR A 61 -15.07 -3.66 -14.23
CA TYR A 61 -15.16 -4.12 -12.85
C TYR A 61 -14.54 -5.50 -12.63
N GLU A 62 -14.78 -6.47 -13.50
CA GLU A 62 -14.28 -7.84 -13.30
C GLU A 62 -12.76 -7.90 -13.40
N ASP A 63 -12.18 -7.18 -14.36
CA ASP A 63 -10.73 -7.06 -14.52
C ASP A 63 -10.10 -6.36 -13.32
N LEU A 64 -10.68 -5.23 -12.88
CA LEU A 64 -10.21 -4.48 -11.70
C LEU A 64 -10.25 -5.32 -10.42
N GLN A 65 -11.33 -6.11 -10.22
CA GLN A 65 -11.46 -6.97 -9.05
C GLN A 65 -10.51 -8.17 -9.09
N SER A 66 -10.34 -8.76 -10.28
CA SER A 66 -9.37 -9.84 -10.49
C SER A 66 -7.95 -9.38 -10.21
N GLU A 67 -7.59 -8.22 -10.77
CA GLU A 67 -6.29 -7.61 -10.55
C GLU A 67 -6.09 -7.24 -9.08
N TYR A 68 -7.07 -6.59 -8.45
CA TYR A 68 -6.99 -6.21 -7.05
C TYR A 68 -6.72 -7.43 -6.16
N LYS A 69 -7.48 -8.52 -6.33
CA LYS A 69 -7.26 -9.79 -5.61
C LYS A 69 -5.87 -10.37 -5.88
N GLY A 70 -5.42 -10.37 -7.13
CA GLY A 70 -4.08 -10.83 -7.50
C GLY A 70 -2.96 -10.02 -6.85
N GLN A 71 -3.19 -8.73 -6.64
CA GLN A 71 -2.22 -7.80 -6.06
C GLN A 71 -2.23 -7.78 -4.51
N GLN A 72 -3.25 -8.33 -3.85
CA GLN A 72 -3.29 -8.40 -2.37
C GLN A 72 -2.07 -9.17 -1.81
N ALA A 73 -1.71 -10.30 -2.41
CA ALA A 73 -0.52 -11.06 -2.02
C ALA A 73 0.79 -10.27 -2.21
N ASN A 74 0.83 -9.35 -3.19
CA ASN A 74 2.00 -8.49 -3.40
C ASN A 74 2.06 -7.36 -2.36
N ALA A 75 0.92 -6.84 -1.92
CA ALA A 75 0.86 -5.87 -0.83
C ALA A 75 1.40 -6.46 0.48
N GLU A 76 0.95 -7.66 0.85
CA GLU A 76 1.43 -8.38 2.04
C GLU A 76 2.95 -8.59 2.00
N ARG A 77 3.49 -8.97 0.84
CA ARG A 77 4.94 -9.12 0.65
C ARG A 77 5.69 -7.81 0.82
N ILE A 78 5.18 -6.72 0.26
CA ILE A 78 5.81 -5.40 0.40
C ILE A 78 5.82 -4.98 1.87
N TYR A 79 4.74 -5.23 2.62
CA TYR A 79 4.67 -4.92 4.04
C TYR A 79 5.68 -5.74 4.84
N GLY A 80 5.82 -7.02 4.51
CA GLY A 80 6.87 -7.89 5.06
C GLY A 80 8.27 -7.33 4.82
N VAL A 81 8.59 -6.96 3.57
CA VAL A 81 9.90 -6.39 3.21
C VAL A 81 10.21 -5.11 3.98
N ILE A 82 9.24 -4.20 4.12
CA ILE A 82 9.43 -2.95 4.87
C ILE A 82 9.59 -3.24 6.36
N THR A 83 8.81 -4.17 6.90
CA THR A 83 8.90 -4.55 8.32
C THR A 83 10.24 -5.22 8.64
N ASP A 84 10.70 -6.13 7.79
CA ASP A 84 12.01 -6.79 7.93
C ASP A 84 13.15 -5.76 7.84
N LEU A 85 13.07 -4.82 6.89
CA LEU A 85 14.03 -3.72 6.79
C LEU A 85 14.12 -2.88 8.08
N LEU A 86 12.98 -2.62 8.73
CA LEU A 86 12.94 -1.91 10.02
C LEU A 86 13.60 -2.74 11.12
N ILE A 87 13.27 -4.03 11.20
CA ILE A 87 13.85 -4.94 12.20
C ILE A 87 15.36 -5.03 12.03
N ASP A 88 15.84 -5.19 10.79
CA ASP A 88 17.26 -5.29 10.49
C ASP A 88 18.01 -3.99 10.84
N LYS A 89 17.46 -2.81 10.48
CA LYS A 89 18.03 -1.49 10.87
C LYS A 89 18.28 -1.43 12.38
N PHE A 90 17.28 -1.76 13.18
CA PHE A 90 17.38 -1.69 14.65
C PHE A 90 18.31 -2.77 15.21
N LYS A 91 18.28 -3.97 14.64
CA LYS A 91 19.15 -5.08 15.04
C LYS A 91 20.63 -4.73 14.84
N PHE A 92 20.98 -4.05 13.75
CA PHE A 92 22.34 -3.56 13.55
C PHE A 92 22.75 -2.46 14.55
N LYS A 93 21.80 -1.66 15.04
CA LYS A 93 22.03 -0.67 16.13
C LYS A 93 21.98 -1.30 17.53
N GLY A 94 21.78 -2.61 17.65
CA GLY A 94 21.64 -3.31 18.94
C GLY A 94 20.34 -3.01 19.68
N GLN A 95 19.34 -2.47 18.98
CA GLN A 95 18.04 -2.07 19.52
C GLN A 95 16.92 -3.02 19.05
N ASN A 96 15.78 -2.98 19.73
CA ASN A 96 14.61 -3.80 19.40
C ASN A 96 13.55 -2.96 18.67
N ALA A 97 13.23 -3.30 17.42
CA ALA A 97 12.20 -2.61 16.63
C ALA A 97 10.76 -3.06 16.93
N LYS A 98 10.53 -4.11 17.73
CA LYS A 98 9.19 -4.72 17.88
C LYS A 98 8.10 -3.74 18.27
N GLU A 99 8.44 -2.71 19.04
CA GLU A 99 7.49 -1.68 19.48
C GLU A 99 7.11 -0.71 18.36
N LYS A 100 7.99 -0.51 17.36
CA LYS A 100 7.75 0.35 16.19
C LYS A 100 7.03 -0.37 15.04
N VAL A 101 6.99 -1.71 15.04
CA VAL A 101 6.32 -2.50 13.99
C VAL A 101 4.81 -2.21 13.90
N PRO A 102 4.04 -2.19 15.00
CA PRO A 102 2.61 -1.86 14.94
C PRO A 102 2.36 -0.44 14.40
N GLU A 103 3.19 0.53 14.79
CA GLU A 103 3.12 1.91 14.28
C GLU A 103 3.39 1.95 12.77
N LEU A 104 4.43 1.27 12.30
CA LEU A 104 4.75 1.16 10.88
C LEU A 104 3.58 0.57 10.08
N LEU A 105 2.97 -0.51 10.56
CA LEU A 105 1.83 -1.14 9.90
C LEU A 105 0.63 -0.19 9.79
N GLN A 106 0.36 0.62 10.82
CA GLN A 106 -0.70 1.63 10.75
C GLN A 106 -0.45 2.69 9.67
N HIS A 107 0.80 3.10 9.48
CA HIS A 107 1.15 4.05 8.41
C HIS A 107 1.16 3.41 7.03
N LEU A 108 1.51 2.12 6.93
CA LEU A 108 1.38 1.35 5.68
C LEU A 108 -0.08 1.24 5.24
N ASP A 109 -0.98 0.88 6.18
CA ASP A 109 -2.42 0.76 5.91
C ASP A 109 -3.05 2.08 5.45
N LYS A 110 -2.60 3.21 6.00
CA LYS A 110 -3.07 4.55 5.62
C LYS A 110 -2.36 5.12 4.40
N TYR A 111 -1.32 4.45 3.92
CA TYR A 111 -0.38 4.96 2.92
C TYR A 111 0.19 6.35 3.28
N ASP A 112 0.77 6.44 4.47
CA ASP A 112 1.45 7.65 4.96
C ASP A 112 2.97 7.53 4.77
N PHE A 113 3.42 7.74 3.53
CA PHE A 113 4.84 7.55 3.16
C PHE A 113 5.79 8.46 3.96
N ALA A 114 5.36 9.67 4.31
CA ALA A 114 6.18 10.60 5.09
C ALA A 114 6.45 10.06 6.50
N ASN A 115 5.41 9.56 7.17
CA ASN A 115 5.59 8.95 8.49
C ASN A 115 6.30 7.59 8.44
N ILE A 116 6.11 6.80 7.37
CA ILE A 116 6.93 5.60 7.15
C ILE A 116 8.40 5.99 7.15
N VAL A 117 8.82 6.94 6.30
CA VAL A 117 10.22 7.39 6.24
C VAL A 117 10.71 7.93 7.58
N ARG A 118 9.86 8.68 8.31
CA ARG A 118 10.20 9.23 9.63
C ARG A 118 10.54 8.15 10.65
N ILE A 119 9.78 7.05 10.70
CA ILE A 119 10.07 5.89 11.56
C ILE A 119 11.46 5.29 11.27
N PHE A 120 11.89 5.32 10.01
CA PHE A 120 13.22 4.89 9.59
C PHE A 120 14.31 5.94 9.82
N GLN A 121 13.98 7.17 10.18
CA GLN A 121 14.96 8.22 10.54
C GLN A 121 15.13 8.36 12.06
N ASP A 122 14.12 7.99 12.83
CA ASP A 122 14.18 7.86 14.30
C ASP A 122 14.97 6.62 14.76
#